data_AF-A0A538QVD6-F1
#
_entry.id   AF-A0A538QVD6-F1
#
_cell.length_a   1.000
_cell.length_b   1.000
_cell.length_c   1.000
_cell.angle_alpha   90.00
_cell.angle_beta   90.00
_cell.angle_gamma   90.00
#
_symmetry.space_group_name_H-M   'P 1'
#
loop_
_entity.id
_entity.type
_entity.pdbx_description
1 polymer ?
#
loop_
_entity_poly.entity_id
_entity_poly.type
_entity_poly.pdbx_seq_one_letter_code
_entity_poly.pdbx_strand_id
1 'polypeptide(L)'
;MRSMIALPYLVLQWLRQSAIGARRRDRTARYLLWSVIAGVANAAMLALATSFVLFLWAVGLWWLGLAMTAVLVVPVIASAAIRLVLVPAGYHRLAYQAALYSRPGPDPAAYALCVAAWAARDGVAVAWVSAQRDARRPLGDAEVAATALLAAGRGDAATARELLRSLAMLVEDHPAVRELAGEWLACDAAERGAWHEPIYPTGEDPRPTGEAVGAPTPRARLSPIDPTRASWPATPLTYLLEGIAARHTGAAGAPSARELWARWLVAPRRRTTRALVVEALAAAAPVRRESPAEAPAAADPAPLPCAVAAHLAIDARPITAETLASAVRAWDAALGDDTTRLWLARRALELDAPLGAVERAIRDVASAVTDHLARVADAAQLGAPPGARGAVGGGLARRLRHGRLDALEAAFSRWAERRHDNTRHPSIDEWREFIALWTAYGAAVAAGGLELRRLAFPHAFSKGSNMAAWLWNKREEYALSHAISRWLLDEALAVGDTEAIELGHRNCELAVPTRLGRIQP
;
A
#
# COMPACT_ATOMS: atom_id res chain seq x y z
N MET A 1 -40.11 23.77 -25.97
CA MET A 1 -38.87 24.35 -26.52
C MET A 1 -37.85 24.79 -25.44
N ARG A 2 -37.78 24.15 -24.26
CA ARG A 2 -36.93 24.60 -23.13
C ARG A 2 -35.48 24.04 -23.08
N SER A 3 -35.00 23.27 -24.07
CA SER A 3 -33.67 22.61 -23.94
C SER A 3 -32.74 22.64 -25.16
N MET A 4 -33.00 23.41 -26.22
CA MET A 4 -32.06 23.45 -27.35
C MET A 4 -30.81 24.32 -27.07
N ILE A 5 -30.94 25.41 -26.31
CA ILE A 5 -29.83 26.36 -26.06
C ILE A 5 -28.75 25.74 -25.15
N ALA A 6 -29.11 24.86 -24.23
CA ALA A 6 -28.15 24.18 -23.34
C ALA A 6 -27.47 22.96 -23.99
N LEU A 7 -27.96 22.50 -25.15
CA LEU A 7 -27.53 21.27 -25.78
C LEU A 7 -26.02 21.23 -26.09
N PRO A 8 -25.38 22.29 -26.62
CA PRO A 8 -23.93 22.26 -26.88
C PRO A 8 -23.10 22.09 -25.60
N TYR A 9 -23.49 22.77 -24.51
CA TYR A 9 -22.79 22.66 -23.23
C TYR A 9 -22.95 21.27 -22.62
N LEU A 10 -24.16 20.69 -22.68
CA LEU A 10 -24.44 19.35 -22.19
C LEU A 10 -23.70 18.27 -22.99
N VAL A 11 -23.60 18.42 -24.31
CA VAL A 11 -22.81 17.52 -25.18
C VAL A 11 -21.33 17.59 -24.82
N LEU A 12 -20.77 18.79 -24.63
CA LEU A 12 -19.37 18.95 -24.21
C LEU A 12 -19.12 18.37 -22.82
N GLN A 13 -20.06 18.57 -21.89
CA GLN A 13 -19.99 17.99 -20.55
C GLN A 13 -20.05 16.46 -20.61
N TRP A 14 -20.92 15.89 -21.44
CA TRP A 14 -20.98 14.45 -21.68
C TRP A 14 -19.68 13.92 -22.29
N LEU A 15 -19.15 14.57 -23.33
CA LEU A 15 -17.88 14.20 -23.95
C LEU A 15 -16.72 14.24 -22.94
N ARG A 16 -16.67 15.28 -22.11
CA ARG A 16 -15.69 15.41 -21.03
C ARG A 16 -15.81 14.24 -20.05
N GLN A 17 -17.01 13.90 -19.59
CA GLN A 17 -17.20 12.78 -18.65
C GLN A 17 -16.86 11.43 -19.28
N SER A 18 -17.25 11.22 -20.53
CA SER A 18 -16.90 10.02 -21.31
C SER A 18 -15.40 9.89 -21.50
N ALA A 19 -14.70 10.98 -21.81
CA ALA A 19 -13.24 10.99 -21.93
C ALA A 19 -12.55 10.69 -20.59
N ILE A 20 -13.04 11.26 -19.47
CA ILE A 20 -12.54 10.94 -18.13
C ILE A 20 -12.79 9.47 -17.80
N GLY A 21 -13.98 8.94 -18.08
CA GLY A 21 -14.32 7.53 -17.84
C GLY A 21 -13.51 6.56 -18.70
N ALA A 22 -13.26 6.89 -19.96
CA ALA A 22 -12.40 6.10 -20.85
C ALA A 22 -10.95 6.10 -20.36
N ARG A 23 -10.45 7.27 -19.95
CA ARG A 23 -9.12 7.47 -19.39
C ARG A 23 -8.86 6.66 -18.11
N ARG A 24 -9.89 6.42 -17.29
CA ARG A 24 -9.78 5.55 -16.11
C ARG A 24 -9.58 4.07 -16.46
N ARG A 25 -10.09 3.63 -17.61
CA ARG A 25 -10.07 2.24 -18.06
C ARG A 25 -8.87 1.86 -18.92
N ASP A 26 -8.26 2.83 -19.60
CA ASP A 26 -7.21 2.57 -20.59
C ASP A 26 -5.91 3.30 -20.23
N ARG A 27 -4.79 2.57 -20.19
CA ARG A 27 -3.44 3.08 -19.87
C ARG A 27 -2.49 3.10 -21.06
N THR A 28 -3.00 2.80 -22.24
CA THR A 28 -2.22 2.81 -23.48
C THR A 28 -2.08 4.23 -24.02
N ALA A 29 -1.52 4.40 -25.22
CA ALA A 29 -1.49 5.69 -25.91
C ALA A 29 -2.88 6.35 -26.06
N ARG A 30 -3.96 5.56 -26.04
CA ARG A 30 -5.34 6.07 -26.02
C ARG A 30 -5.64 6.96 -24.81
N TYR A 31 -4.95 6.75 -23.69
CA TYR A 31 -5.02 7.62 -22.52
C TYR A 31 -4.68 9.08 -22.86
N LEU A 32 -3.63 9.30 -23.64
CA LEU A 32 -3.20 10.65 -24.05
C LEU A 32 -4.24 11.28 -24.97
N LEU A 33 -4.78 10.51 -25.92
CA LEU A 33 -5.85 10.98 -26.81
C LEU A 33 -7.09 11.43 -26.01
N TRP A 34 -7.57 10.61 -25.07
CA TRP A 34 -8.71 10.97 -24.22
C TRP A 34 -8.41 12.18 -23.31
N SER A 35 -7.17 12.31 -22.84
CA SER A 35 -6.74 13.48 -22.06
C SER A 35 -6.77 14.77 -22.89
N VAL A 36 -6.32 14.72 -24.14
CA VAL A 36 -6.38 15.85 -25.08
C VAL A 36 -7.83 16.21 -25.39
N ILE A 37 -8.68 15.23 -25.70
CA ILE A 37 -10.11 15.45 -25.96
C ILE A 37 -10.79 16.12 -24.76
N ALA A 38 -10.55 15.65 -23.54
CA ALA A 38 -11.09 16.25 -22.32
C ALA A 38 -10.60 17.70 -22.12
N GLY A 39 -9.33 17.97 -22.45
CA GLY A 39 -8.76 19.32 -22.41
C GLY A 39 -9.42 20.28 -23.40
N VAL A 40 -9.57 19.85 -24.65
CA VAL A 40 -10.24 20.63 -25.72
C VAL A 40 -11.70 20.88 -25.36
N ALA A 41 -12.42 19.87 -24.87
CA ALA A 41 -13.81 20.03 -24.45
C ALA A 41 -13.95 21.06 -23.31
N ASN A 42 -13.07 21.03 -22.31
CA ASN A 42 -13.04 22.04 -21.25
C ASN A 42 -12.80 23.46 -21.78
N ALA A 43 -11.84 23.63 -22.69
CA ALA A 43 -11.55 24.93 -23.30
C ALA A 43 -12.76 25.47 -24.08
N ALA A 44 -13.41 24.62 -24.86
CA ALA A 44 -14.63 24.97 -25.59
C ALA A 44 -15.79 25.34 -24.65
N MET A 45 -15.99 24.59 -23.55
CA MET A 45 -17.00 24.91 -22.53
C MET A 45 -16.74 26.27 -21.89
N LEU A 46 -15.49 26.59 -21.54
CA LEU A 46 -15.12 27.88 -20.97
C LEU A 46 -15.36 29.02 -21.94
N ALA A 47 -14.97 28.86 -23.21
CA ALA A 47 -15.17 29.87 -24.24
C ALA A 47 -16.66 30.16 -24.44
N LEU A 48 -17.50 29.12 -24.53
CA LEU A 48 -18.94 29.24 -24.69
C LEU A 48 -19.58 29.90 -23.45
N ALA A 49 -19.24 29.42 -22.25
CA ALA A 49 -19.74 29.95 -20.99
C ALA A 49 -19.38 31.43 -20.82
N THR A 50 -18.12 31.80 -21.10
CA THR A 50 -17.64 33.18 -20.99
C THR A 50 -18.34 34.07 -22.00
N SER A 51 -18.49 33.62 -23.25
CA SER A 51 -19.21 34.38 -24.29
C SER A 51 -20.66 34.62 -23.91
N PHE A 52 -21.33 33.63 -23.32
CA PHE A 52 -22.71 33.77 -22.86
C PHE A 52 -22.84 34.74 -21.67
N VAL A 53 -21.91 34.68 -20.71
CA VAL A 53 -21.87 35.62 -19.58
C VAL A 53 -21.63 37.04 -20.07
N LEU A 54 -20.68 37.25 -21.00
CA LEU A 54 -20.40 38.56 -21.57
C LEU A 54 -21.58 39.10 -22.38
N PHE A 55 -22.32 38.23 -23.09
CA PHE A 55 -23.56 38.61 -23.76
C PHE A 55 -24.61 39.11 -22.77
N LEU A 56 -24.87 38.36 -21.69
CA LEU A 56 -25.82 38.76 -20.64
C LEU A 56 -25.42 40.10 -20.01
N TRP A 57 -24.12 40.30 -19.79
CA TRP A 57 -23.58 41.56 -19.30
C TRP A 57 -23.85 42.71 -20.28
N ALA A 58 -23.58 42.52 -21.57
CA ALA A 58 -23.74 43.54 -22.60
C ALA A 58 -25.21 43.99 -22.78
N VAL A 59 -26.18 43.10 -22.56
CA VAL A 59 -27.62 43.43 -22.65
C VAL A 59 -28.20 43.95 -21.32
N GLY A 60 -27.37 44.25 -20.32
CA GLY A 60 -27.81 44.80 -19.03
C GLY A 60 -28.32 43.77 -18.02
N LEU A 61 -28.24 42.46 -18.33
CA LEU A 61 -28.63 41.35 -17.45
C LEU A 61 -27.44 40.83 -16.61
N TRP A 62 -26.63 41.73 -16.07
CA TRP A 62 -25.38 41.40 -15.38
C TRP A 62 -25.57 40.49 -14.16
N TRP A 63 -26.67 40.63 -13.40
CA TRP A 63 -26.99 39.77 -12.26
C TRP A 63 -27.19 38.30 -12.69
N LEU A 64 -27.83 38.09 -13.84
CA LEU A 64 -27.97 36.78 -14.44
C LEU A 64 -26.62 36.28 -14.96
N GLY A 65 -25.80 37.17 -15.52
CA GLY A 65 -24.41 36.87 -15.89
C GLY A 65 -23.58 36.34 -14.72
N LEU A 66 -23.71 36.93 -13.52
CA LEU A 66 -23.05 36.45 -12.30
C LEU A 66 -23.55 35.05 -11.90
N ALA A 67 -24.86 34.84 -11.90
CA ALA A 67 -25.44 33.52 -11.62
C ALA A 67 -24.97 32.47 -12.64
N MET A 68 -24.91 32.81 -13.93
CA MET A 68 -24.43 31.92 -15.00
C MET A 68 -22.93 31.66 -14.90
N THR A 69 -22.13 32.61 -14.42
CA THR A 69 -20.71 32.39 -14.12
C THR A 69 -20.56 31.30 -13.05
N ALA A 70 -21.34 31.39 -11.97
CA ALA A 70 -21.35 30.39 -10.90
C ALA A 70 -21.77 29.00 -11.40
N VAL A 71 -22.69 28.92 -12.37
CA VAL A 71 -23.19 27.64 -12.90
C VAL A 71 -22.30 27.05 -14.00
N LEU A 72 -21.77 27.87 -14.91
CA LEU A 72 -21.11 27.40 -16.13
C LEU A 72 -19.58 27.45 -16.04
N VAL A 73 -19.02 28.46 -15.35
CA VAL A 73 -17.57 28.65 -15.29
C VAL A 73 -16.99 27.93 -14.09
N VAL A 74 -17.59 28.10 -12.91
CA VAL A 74 -17.06 27.55 -11.64
C VAL A 74 -16.81 26.03 -11.71
N PRO A 75 -17.71 25.17 -12.21
CA PRO A 75 -17.46 23.73 -12.26
C PRO A 75 -16.26 23.32 -13.12
N VAL A 76 -15.90 24.14 -14.12
CA VAL A 76 -14.75 23.88 -14.99
C VAL A 76 -13.45 24.34 -14.32
N ILE A 77 -13.45 25.53 -13.68
CA ILE A 77 -12.25 26.08 -13.03
C ILE A 77 -12.02 25.53 -11.61
N ALA A 78 -13.05 25.00 -10.95
CA ALA A 78 -13.01 24.63 -9.53
C ALA A 78 -11.89 23.63 -9.23
N SER A 79 -11.68 22.61 -10.07
CA SER A 79 -10.61 21.63 -9.84
C SER A 79 -9.21 22.25 -9.87
N ALA A 80 -8.96 23.19 -10.79
CA ALA A 80 -7.71 23.94 -10.85
C ALA A 80 -7.58 24.90 -9.66
N ALA A 81 -8.64 25.64 -9.33
CA ALA A 81 -8.67 26.57 -8.20
C ALA A 81 -8.42 25.85 -6.86
N ILE A 82 -9.03 24.68 -6.65
CA ILE A 82 -8.80 23.83 -5.47
C ILE A 82 -7.31 23.52 -5.33
N ARG A 83 -6.68 22.99 -6.39
CA ARG A 83 -5.30 22.48 -6.35
C ARG A 83 -4.23 23.57 -6.30
N LEU A 84 -4.48 24.69 -6.96
CA LEU A 84 -3.49 25.75 -7.17
C LEU A 84 -3.64 26.92 -6.19
N VAL A 85 -4.84 27.12 -5.62
CA VAL A 85 -5.15 28.27 -4.77
C VAL A 85 -5.66 27.81 -3.41
N LEU A 86 -6.79 27.11 -3.34
CA LEU A 86 -7.48 26.88 -2.07
C LEU A 86 -6.72 25.93 -1.12
N VAL A 87 -6.18 24.83 -1.64
CA VAL A 87 -5.41 23.86 -0.86
C VAL A 87 -4.06 24.43 -0.40
N PRO A 88 -3.26 25.09 -1.26
CA PRO A 88 -2.03 25.76 -0.80
C PRO A 88 -2.31 26.87 0.22
N ALA A 89 -3.38 27.64 0.06
CA ALA A 89 -3.76 28.73 0.98
C ALA A 89 -4.40 28.25 2.30
N GLY A 90 -4.68 26.96 2.45
CA GLY A 90 -5.27 26.41 3.67
C GLY A 90 -6.77 26.69 3.85
N TYR A 91 -7.48 27.12 2.80
CA TYR A 91 -8.90 27.49 2.86
C TYR A 91 -9.83 26.28 2.82
N HIS A 92 -9.75 25.41 3.83
CA HIS A 92 -10.46 24.12 3.89
C HIS A 92 -11.98 24.18 3.65
N ARG A 93 -12.69 25.18 4.20
CA ARG A 93 -14.14 25.32 3.98
C ARG A 93 -14.50 25.72 2.55
N LEU A 94 -13.75 26.66 1.96
CA LEU A 94 -13.94 27.05 0.57
C LEU A 94 -13.54 25.92 -0.37
N ALA A 95 -12.47 25.19 -0.05
CA ALA A 95 -12.03 24.02 -0.81
C ALA A 95 -13.09 22.91 -0.79
N TYR A 96 -13.72 22.66 0.38
CA TYR A 96 -14.87 21.75 0.51
C TYR A 96 -16.03 22.16 -0.40
N GLN A 97 -16.47 23.42 -0.31
CA GLN A 97 -17.59 23.91 -1.12
C GLN A 97 -17.28 23.85 -2.61
N ALA A 98 -16.10 24.30 -3.04
CA ALA A 98 -15.67 24.21 -4.43
C ALA A 98 -15.63 22.75 -4.92
N ALA A 99 -15.21 21.83 -4.06
CA ALA A 99 -15.12 20.41 -4.41
C ALA A 99 -16.50 19.78 -4.62
N LEU A 100 -17.51 20.14 -3.80
CA LEU A 100 -18.91 19.70 -3.98
C LEU A 100 -19.43 20.02 -5.39
N TYR A 101 -19.11 21.20 -5.92
CA TYR A 101 -19.53 21.61 -7.26
C TYR A 101 -18.64 21.07 -8.38
N SER A 102 -17.36 20.78 -8.09
CA SER A 102 -16.38 20.40 -9.11
C SER A 102 -16.60 19.01 -9.73
N ARG A 103 -17.20 18.09 -8.95
CA ARG A 103 -17.38 16.68 -9.32
C ARG A 103 -18.80 16.23 -8.95
N PRO A 104 -19.82 16.59 -9.75
CA PRO A 104 -21.16 16.07 -9.53
C PRO A 104 -21.12 14.54 -9.68
N GLY A 105 -21.69 13.84 -8.71
CA GLY A 105 -21.71 12.38 -8.62
C GLY A 105 -22.71 11.93 -7.56
N PRO A 106 -22.86 10.61 -7.35
CA PRO A 106 -23.76 10.07 -6.34
C PRO A 106 -23.44 10.54 -4.91
N ASP A 107 -22.16 10.79 -4.61
CA ASP A 107 -21.71 11.36 -3.33
C ASP A 107 -20.59 12.39 -3.58
N PRO A 108 -20.93 13.66 -3.87
CA PRO A 108 -19.93 14.71 -4.07
C PRO A 108 -19.22 15.09 -2.76
N ALA A 109 -19.83 14.80 -1.60
CA ALA A 109 -19.29 15.12 -0.30
C ALA A 109 -18.09 14.23 0.06
N ALA A 110 -18.00 13.01 -0.47
CA ALA A 110 -16.82 12.15 -0.35
C ALA A 110 -15.53 12.83 -0.84
N TYR A 111 -15.56 13.35 -2.07
CA TYR A 111 -14.41 14.07 -2.63
C TYR A 111 -14.14 15.40 -1.91
N ALA A 112 -15.21 16.11 -1.56
CA ALA A 112 -15.10 17.38 -0.84
C ALA A 112 -14.44 17.24 0.53
N LEU A 113 -14.75 16.17 1.27
CA LEU A 113 -14.13 15.85 2.54
C LEU A 113 -12.61 15.68 2.38
N CYS A 114 -12.17 14.91 1.38
CA CYS A 114 -10.75 14.68 1.12
C CYS A 114 -10.02 15.97 0.73
N VAL A 115 -10.63 16.80 -0.11
CA VAL A 115 -10.07 18.10 -0.49
C VAL A 115 -9.93 19.03 0.73
N ALA A 116 -10.93 19.05 1.61
CA ALA A 116 -10.88 19.84 2.83
C ALA A 116 -9.78 19.34 3.78
N ALA A 117 -9.63 18.02 3.93
CA ALA A 117 -8.55 17.39 4.69
C ALA A 117 -7.17 17.79 4.15
N TRP A 118 -7.01 17.77 2.82
CA TRP A 118 -5.77 18.18 2.17
C TRP A 118 -5.43 19.66 2.36
N ALA A 119 -6.45 20.51 2.49
CA ALA A 119 -6.32 21.93 2.77
C ALA A 119 -6.21 22.27 4.26
N ALA A 120 -6.39 21.32 5.18
CA ALA A 120 -6.33 21.61 6.62
C ALA A 120 -4.88 21.84 7.06
N ARG A 121 -4.60 23.00 7.69
CA ARG A 121 -3.26 23.41 8.13
C ARG A 121 -3.13 23.63 9.63
N ASP A 122 -4.24 23.85 10.33
CA ASP A 122 -4.28 24.18 11.75
C ASP A 122 -5.27 23.27 12.51
N GLY A 123 -5.24 23.36 13.85
CA GLY A 123 -6.10 22.54 14.71
C GLY A 123 -7.60 22.79 14.51
N VAL A 124 -8.01 24.01 14.13
CA VAL A 124 -9.41 24.36 13.90
C VAL A 124 -9.92 23.69 12.63
N ALA A 125 -9.12 23.72 11.56
CA ALA A 125 -9.41 23.04 10.30
C ALA A 125 -9.47 21.53 10.50
N VAL A 126 -8.51 20.95 11.23
CA VAL A 126 -8.48 19.51 11.55
C VAL A 126 -9.73 19.10 12.33
N ALA A 127 -10.12 19.86 13.35
CA ALA A 127 -11.33 19.58 14.14
C ALA A 127 -12.59 19.66 13.27
N TRP A 128 -12.70 20.66 12.41
CA TRP A 128 -13.83 20.79 11.49
C TRP A 128 -13.93 19.62 10.50
N VAL A 129 -12.82 19.24 9.86
CA VAL A 129 -12.78 18.10 8.93
C VAL A 129 -13.11 16.79 9.65
N SER A 130 -12.61 16.61 10.88
CA SER A 130 -12.87 15.41 11.68
C SER A 130 -14.37 15.31 12.03
N ALA A 131 -15.01 16.42 12.40
CA ALA A 131 -16.45 16.46 12.62
C ALA A 131 -17.25 16.12 11.35
N GLN A 132 -16.84 16.63 10.18
CA GLN A 132 -17.48 16.27 8.89
C GLN A 132 -17.30 14.79 8.54
N ARG A 133 -16.11 14.23 8.81
CA ARG A 133 -15.82 12.80 8.65
C ARG A 133 -16.70 11.96 9.57
N ASP A 134 -16.77 12.29 10.85
CA ASP A 134 -17.46 11.48 11.87
C ASP A 134 -19.00 11.53 11.73
N ALA A 135 -19.52 12.60 11.15
CA ALA A 135 -20.92 12.73 10.74
C ALA A 135 -21.27 11.80 9.57
N ARG A 136 -20.28 11.37 8.79
CA ARG A 136 -20.46 10.43 7.68
C ARG A 136 -20.31 9.00 8.22
N ARG A 137 -21.44 8.33 8.42
CA ARG A 137 -21.52 6.89 8.77
C ARG A 137 -22.27 6.08 7.70
N PRO A 138 -21.96 4.80 7.47
CA PRO A 138 -20.86 4.00 8.05
C PRO A 138 -19.47 4.40 7.52
N LEU A 139 -18.35 3.82 7.99
CA LEU A 139 -17.03 4.18 7.45
C LEU A 139 -16.89 3.76 5.98
N GLY A 140 -16.35 4.66 5.15
CA GLY A 140 -16.08 4.49 3.73
C GLY A 140 -14.67 4.91 3.31
N ASP A 141 -14.39 4.84 2.01
CA ASP A 141 -13.07 5.17 1.45
C ASP A 141 -12.71 6.66 1.63
N ALA A 142 -13.68 7.56 1.56
CA ALA A 142 -13.49 8.99 1.78
C ALA A 142 -13.07 9.32 3.21
N GLU A 143 -13.64 8.65 4.22
CA GLU A 143 -13.32 8.89 5.62
C GLU A 143 -11.90 8.41 5.96
N VAL A 144 -11.49 7.26 5.39
CA VAL A 144 -10.13 6.74 5.50
C VAL A 144 -9.14 7.67 4.79
N ALA A 145 -9.43 8.07 3.55
CA ALA A 145 -8.58 8.98 2.78
C ALA A 145 -8.42 10.35 3.45
N ALA A 146 -9.50 10.93 3.98
CA ALA A 146 -9.45 12.18 4.72
C ALA A 146 -8.58 12.06 5.97
N THR A 147 -8.70 10.97 6.73
CA THR A 147 -7.85 10.72 7.90
C THR A 147 -6.38 10.61 7.52
N ALA A 148 -6.07 9.94 6.41
CA ALA A 148 -4.72 9.84 5.88
C ALA A 148 -4.16 11.22 5.48
N LEU A 149 -4.95 12.05 4.80
CA LEU A 149 -4.54 13.40 4.40
C LEU A 149 -4.31 14.32 5.61
N LEU A 150 -5.10 14.18 6.68
CA LEU A 150 -4.85 14.86 7.95
C LEU A 150 -3.57 14.37 8.65
N ALA A 151 -3.23 13.08 8.55
CA ALA A 151 -1.95 12.57 9.03
C ALA A 151 -0.78 13.17 8.24
N ALA A 152 -0.87 13.18 6.91
CA ALA A 152 0.13 13.81 6.04
C ALA A 152 0.30 15.31 6.34
N GLY A 153 -0.81 16.04 6.57
CA GLY A 153 -0.77 17.45 6.94
C GLY A 153 -0.04 17.74 8.26
N ARG A 154 0.04 16.75 9.16
CA ARG A 154 0.79 16.81 10.43
C ARG A 154 2.25 16.31 10.29
N GLY A 155 2.68 15.95 9.09
CA GLY A 155 4.01 15.38 8.83
C GLY A 155 4.11 13.87 9.04
N ASP A 156 3.02 13.18 9.36
CA ASP A 156 3.00 11.72 9.51
C ASP A 156 2.69 11.04 8.16
N ALA A 157 3.68 11.08 7.27
CA ALA A 157 3.59 10.49 5.94
C ALA A 157 3.50 8.96 5.97
N ALA A 158 4.05 8.30 7.00
CA ALA A 158 3.99 6.84 7.14
C ALA A 158 2.56 6.36 7.36
N THR A 159 1.87 6.92 8.36
CA THR A 159 0.45 6.62 8.61
C THR A 159 -0.42 6.99 7.42
N ALA A 160 -0.15 8.12 6.77
CA ALA A 160 -0.88 8.53 5.58
C ALA A 160 -0.75 7.51 4.44
N ARG A 161 0.47 7.03 4.18
CA ARG A 161 0.75 6.02 3.15
C ARG A 161 0.06 4.70 3.44
N GLU A 162 0.13 4.23 4.67
CA GLU A 162 -0.51 2.99 5.11
C GLU A 162 -2.04 3.06 4.94
N LEU A 163 -2.66 4.14 5.42
CA LEU A 163 -4.10 4.35 5.28
C LEU A 163 -4.54 4.51 3.82
N LEU A 164 -3.80 5.25 3.00
CA LEU A 164 -4.16 5.37 1.58
C LEU A 164 -4.03 4.03 0.87
N ARG A 165 -2.97 3.24 1.10
CA ARG A 165 -2.84 1.89 0.52
C ARG A 165 -4.01 0.99 0.90
N SER A 166 -4.48 1.09 2.15
CA SER A 166 -5.58 0.28 2.66
C SER A 166 -6.91 0.51 1.93
N LEU A 167 -7.10 1.63 1.24
CA LEU A 167 -8.35 1.89 0.51
C LEU A 167 -8.65 0.76 -0.48
N ALA A 168 -7.64 0.14 -1.10
CA ALA A 168 -7.83 -0.96 -2.05
C ALA A 168 -8.60 -2.17 -1.47
N MET A 169 -8.68 -2.29 -0.14
CA MET A 169 -9.42 -3.33 0.57
C MET A 169 -10.91 -2.98 0.75
N LEU A 170 -11.29 -1.71 0.62
CA LEU A 170 -12.67 -1.25 0.77
C LEU A 170 -13.44 -1.44 -0.53
N VAL A 171 -14.65 -2.01 -0.42
CA VAL A 171 -15.59 -2.22 -1.53
C VAL A 171 -16.18 -0.92 -2.08
N GLU A 172 -16.28 0.11 -1.23
CA GLU A 172 -16.72 1.43 -1.67
C GLU A 172 -15.62 2.09 -2.51
N ASP A 173 -15.94 2.42 -3.75
CA ASP A 173 -15.03 3.02 -4.71
C ASP A 173 -15.60 4.34 -5.20
N HIS A 174 -15.17 5.44 -4.59
CA HIS A 174 -15.33 6.78 -5.14
C HIS A 174 -14.13 7.08 -6.04
N PRO A 175 -14.27 7.08 -7.38
CA PRO A 175 -13.11 7.20 -8.27
C PRO A 175 -12.32 8.49 -8.05
N ALA A 176 -12.99 9.56 -7.62
CA ALA A 176 -12.33 10.83 -7.31
C ALA A 176 -11.46 10.78 -6.05
N VAL A 177 -11.88 10.01 -5.04
CA VAL A 177 -11.09 9.76 -3.83
C VAL A 177 -9.90 8.87 -4.19
N ARG A 178 -10.12 7.82 -4.99
CA ARG A 178 -9.05 6.92 -5.45
C ARG A 178 -8.02 7.62 -6.32
N GLU A 179 -8.42 8.50 -7.21
CA GLU A 179 -7.49 9.33 -8.00
C GLU A 179 -6.60 10.19 -7.09
N LEU A 180 -7.18 10.85 -6.08
CA LEU A 180 -6.43 11.71 -5.16
C LEU A 180 -5.45 10.89 -4.30
N ALA A 181 -5.88 9.73 -3.81
CA ALA A 181 -5.06 8.81 -3.04
C ALA A 181 -3.89 8.27 -3.87
N GLY A 182 -4.14 7.81 -5.10
CA GLY A 182 -3.12 7.34 -6.02
C GLY A 182 -2.12 8.43 -6.41
N GLU A 183 -2.59 9.66 -6.65
CA GLU A 183 -1.71 10.82 -6.88
C GLU A 183 -0.80 11.10 -5.69
N TRP A 184 -1.34 11.06 -4.46
CA TRP A 184 -0.57 11.28 -3.25
C TRP A 184 0.51 10.19 -3.07
N LEU A 185 0.12 8.91 -3.18
CA LEU A 185 1.04 7.78 -3.04
C LEU A 185 2.16 7.81 -4.08
N ALA A 186 1.85 8.15 -5.33
CA ALA A 186 2.85 8.27 -6.38
C ALA A 186 3.82 9.43 -6.13
N CYS A 187 3.34 10.57 -5.62
CA CYS A 187 4.21 11.69 -5.25
C CYS A 187 5.13 11.33 -4.08
N ASP A 188 4.59 10.72 -3.02
CA ASP A 188 5.38 10.28 -1.86
C ASP A 188 6.47 9.26 -2.25
N ALA A 189 6.14 8.29 -3.12
CA ALA A 189 7.13 7.33 -3.62
C ALA A 189 8.24 8.02 -4.45
N ALA A 190 7.87 8.96 -5.30
CA ALA A 190 8.81 9.75 -6.10
C ALA A 190 9.74 10.60 -5.21
N GLU A 191 9.19 11.27 -4.19
CA GLU A 191 9.96 12.09 -3.24
C GLU A 191 10.98 11.27 -2.44
N ARG A 192 10.67 10.00 -2.15
CA ARG A 192 11.57 9.06 -1.47
C ARG A 192 12.53 8.32 -2.41
N GLY A 193 12.44 8.53 -3.73
CA GLY A 193 13.18 7.74 -4.72
C GLY A 193 12.80 6.25 -4.74
N ALA A 194 11.64 5.90 -4.19
CA ALA A 194 11.14 4.53 -4.06
C ALA A 194 10.46 4.06 -5.36
N TRP A 195 11.16 4.18 -6.50
CA TRP A 195 10.62 3.88 -7.83
C TRP A 195 10.25 2.40 -8.06
N HIS A 196 10.75 1.51 -7.20
CA HIS A 196 10.39 0.09 -7.19
C HIS A 196 9.10 -0.17 -6.42
N GLU A 197 8.67 0.76 -5.57
CA GLU A 197 7.39 0.60 -4.88
C GLU A 197 6.30 0.59 -5.94
N PRO A 198 5.47 -0.46 -5.94
CA PRO A 198 4.44 -0.56 -6.93
C PRO A 198 3.51 0.65 -6.77
N ILE A 199 3.50 1.54 -7.76
CA ILE A 199 2.47 2.60 -7.89
C ILE A 199 1.09 1.93 -8.01
N TYR A 200 1.08 0.63 -8.34
CA TYR A 200 -0.03 -0.30 -8.22
C TYR A 200 0.37 -1.47 -7.37
N PRO A 201 -0.29 -1.78 -6.25
CA PRO A 201 -0.42 -3.18 -5.88
C PRO A 201 -1.16 -3.84 -7.06
N THR A 202 -0.42 -4.35 -8.03
CA THR A 202 -0.91 -5.43 -8.87
C THR A 202 -1.16 -6.55 -7.88
N GLY A 203 -2.35 -7.13 -7.88
CA GLY A 203 -2.63 -8.35 -7.10
C GLY A 203 -1.73 -9.53 -7.50
N GLU A 204 -0.81 -9.33 -8.43
CA GLU A 204 0.27 -10.22 -8.78
C GLU A 204 1.58 -9.60 -8.29
N ASP A 205 2.11 -10.17 -7.21
CA ASP A 205 3.57 -10.26 -7.05
C ASP A 205 4.13 -10.92 -8.32
N PRO A 206 5.28 -10.46 -8.84
CA PRO A 206 5.98 -11.23 -9.86
C PRO A 206 6.34 -12.58 -9.23
N ARG A 207 5.61 -13.63 -9.61
CA ARG A 207 5.99 -15.00 -9.25
C ARG A 207 7.45 -15.17 -9.70
N PRO A 208 8.37 -15.61 -8.83
CA PRO A 208 9.73 -15.88 -9.25
C PRO A 208 9.66 -16.88 -10.41
N THR A 209 10.08 -16.42 -11.59
CA THR A 209 10.24 -17.25 -12.78
C THR A 209 11.39 -18.21 -12.50
N GLY A 210 11.09 -19.38 -11.94
CA GLY A 210 12.10 -20.41 -11.70
C GLY A 210 11.74 -21.38 -10.60
N GLU A 211 10.78 -22.27 -10.87
CA GLU A 211 10.88 -23.72 -10.63
C GLU A 211 9.52 -24.34 -10.94
N ALA A 212 9.40 -24.86 -12.16
CA ALA A 212 8.29 -25.71 -12.55
C ALA A 212 8.45 -27.07 -11.85
N VAL A 213 7.69 -27.30 -10.78
CA VAL A 213 7.46 -28.65 -10.26
C VAL A 213 5.96 -28.85 -10.04
N GLY A 214 5.35 -29.68 -10.90
CA GLY A 214 4.12 -30.41 -10.61
C GLY A 214 2.81 -29.84 -11.18
N ALA A 215 2.43 -30.34 -12.36
CA ALA A 215 1.09 -30.54 -12.94
C ALA A 215 -0.03 -29.48 -12.80
N PRO A 216 -0.80 -29.21 -13.89
CA PRO A 216 -1.95 -28.29 -13.84
C PRO A 216 -3.12 -28.93 -13.09
N THR A 217 -3.52 -28.37 -11.95
CA THR A 217 -4.81 -28.69 -11.32
C THR A 217 -5.96 -28.02 -12.11
N PRO A 218 -6.94 -28.76 -12.68
CA PRO A 218 -7.97 -28.20 -13.56
C PRO A 218 -9.08 -27.35 -12.89
N ARG A 219 -8.87 -26.83 -11.67
CA ARG A 219 -9.93 -26.15 -10.90
C ARG A 219 -9.52 -24.88 -10.15
N ALA A 220 -8.34 -24.32 -10.40
CA ALA A 220 -8.04 -22.97 -9.96
C ALA A 220 -8.80 -21.96 -10.85
N ARG A 221 -10.10 -21.78 -10.61
CA ARG A 221 -10.80 -20.58 -11.06
C ARG A 221 -10.05 -19.40 -10.43
N LEU A 222 -9.37 -18.66 -11.28
CA LEU A 222 -8.74 -17.39 -10.98
C LEU A 222 -9.66 -16.59 -10.06
N SER A 223 -9.14 -16.18 -8.90
CA SER A 223 -9.83 -15.25 -8.01
C SER A 223 -10.35 -14.07 -8.85
N PRO A 224 -11.61 -13.63 -8.69
CA PRO A 224 -12.27 -12.66 -9.57
C PRO A 224 -11.77 -11.22 -9.38
N ILE A 225 -10.56 -11.02 -8.84
CA ILE A 225 -9.86 -9.75 -8.98
C ILE A 225 -9.41 -9.72 -10.43
N ASP A 226 -10.22 -9.09 -11.27
CA ASP A 226 -9.85 -8.73 -12.63
C ASP A 226 -8.48 -8.03 -12.58
N PRO A 227 -7.39 -8.66 -13.04
CA PRO A 227 -6.06 -8.05 -13.01
C PRO A 227 -5.99 -6.78 -13.87
N THR A 228 -7.04 -6.52 -14.68
CA THR A 228 -7.18 -5.27 -15.44
C THR A 228 -7.76 -4.11 -14.63
N ARG A 229 -8.38 -4.35 -13.45
CA ARG A 229 -8.72 -3.27 -12.51
C ARG A 229 -7.47 -2.90 -11.73
N ALA A 230 -6.70 -2.00 -12.32
CA ALA A 230 -5.67 -1.33 -11.56
C ALA A 230 -6.29 -0.65 -10.32
N SER A 231 -5.65 -0.89 -9.17
CA SER A 231 -6.11 -0.46 -7.84
C SER A 231 -6.32 1.06 -7.70
N TRP A 232 -5.74 1.85 -8.61
CA TRP A 232 -5.91 3.30 -8.66
C TRP A 232 -6.29 3.77 -10.07
N PRO A 233 -7.32 4.62 -10.24
CA PRO A 233 -7.63 5.19 -11.54
C PRO A 233 -6.47 6.07 -12.04
N ALA A 234 -6.09 5.92 -13.31
CA ALA A 234 -4.95 6.64 -13.85
C ALA A 234 -5.20 8.17 -13.91
N THR A 235 -4.33 8.94 -13.26
CA THR A 235 -4.29 10.41 -13.32
C THR A 235 -3.17 10.88 -14.26
N PRO A 236 -3.19 12.12 -14.83
CA PRO A 236 -2.11 12.52 -15.74
C PRO A 236 -0.77 12.54 -15.01
N LEU A 237 -0.83 12.78 -13.69
CA LEU A 237 0.31 12.72 -12.80
C LEU A 237 0.79 11.29 -12.56
N THR A 238 -0.07 10.36 -12.16
CA THR A 238 0.35 8.96 -11.93
C THR A 238 0.87 8.34 -13.23
N TYR A 239 0.22 8.60 -14.36
CA TYR A 239 0.66 8.11 -15.67
C TYR A 239 2.05 8.63 -16.07
N LEU A 240 2.39 9.87 -15.71
CA LEU A 240 3.74 10.41 -15.86
C LEU A 240 4.72 9.71 -14.91
N LEU A 241 4.40 9.65 -13.62
CA LEU A 241 5.26 9.09 -12.58
C LEU A 241 5.55 7.60 -12.80
N GLU A 242 4.60 6.84 -13.33
CA GLU A 242 4.80 5.46 -13.79
C GLU A 242 5.81 5.38 -14.92
N GLY A 243 5.76 6.31 -15.88
CA GLY A 243 6.73 6.36 -16.97
C GLY A 243 8.14 6.67 -16.47
N ILE A 244 8.24 7.53 -15.47
CA ILE A 244 9.49 7.87 -14.77
C ILE A 244 10.01 6.64 -14.02
N ALA A 245 9.17 6.00 -13.21
CA ALA A 245 9.50 4.79 -12.46
C ALA A 245 9.99 3.66 -13.38
N ALA A 246 9.28 3.40 -14.48
CA ALA A 246 9.66 2.38 -15.46
C ALA A 246 11.05 2.62 -16.08
N ARG A 247 11.44 3.88 -16.28
CA ARG A 247 12.81 4.21 -16.73
C ARG A 247 13.85 3.97 -15.64
N HIS A 248 13.58 4.39 -14.41
CA HIS A 248 14.50 4.17 -13.27
C HIS A 248 14.72 2.69 -12.96
N THR A 249 13.69 1.85 -13.13
CA THR A 249 13.78 0.40 -12.90
C THR A 249 14.26 -0.39 -14.12
N GLY A 250 14.44 0.25 -15.28
CA GLY A 250 14.85 -0.42 -16.51
C GLY A 250 13.80 -1.41 -17.06
N ALA A 251 12.52 -1.15 -16.83
CA ALA A 251 11.45 -2.02 -17.29
C ALA A 251 11.45 -2.14 -18.84
N ALA A 252 11.23 -3.36 -19.37
CA ALA A 252 11.31 -3.64 -20.81
C ALA A 252 10.35 -2.79 -21.69
N GLY A 253 9.28 -2.24 -21.09
CA GLY A 253 8.32 -1.34 -21.75
C GLY A 253 8.44 0.13 -21.32
N ALA A 254 9.59 0.57 -20.82
CA ALA A 254 9.77 1.94 -20.38
C ALA A 254 9.56 2.95 -21.53
N PRO A 255 8.87 4.08 -21.28
CA PRO A 255 8.55 5.02 -22.35
C PRO A 255 9.80 5.66 -22.95
N SER A 256 9.73 5.91 -24.25
CA SER A 256 10.70 6.70 -24.99
C SER A 256 10.74 8.14 -24.49
N ALA A 257 11.80 8.89 -24.84
CA ALA A 257 11.93 10.29 -24.45
C ALA A 257 10.76 11.15 -24.94
N ARG A 258 10.29 10.91 -26.19
CA ARG A 258 9.15 11.62 -26.77
C ARG A 258 7.85 11.33 -26.02
N GLU A 259 7.60 10.07 -25.68
CA GLU A 259 6.43 9.68 -24.91
C GLU A 259 6.45 10.27 -23.51
N LEU A 260 7.60 10.31 -22.84
CA LEU A 260 7.71 10.87 -21.50
C LEU A 260 7.44 12.39 -21.49
N TRP A 261 7.96 13.12 -22.47
CA TRP A 261 7.63 14.55 -22.65
C TRP A 261 6.15 14.77 -23.00
N ALA A 262 5.55 13.90 -23.81
CA ALA A 262 4.11 13.97 -24.11
C ALA A 262 3.27 13.76 -22.83
N ARG A 263 3.63 12.80 -21.98
CA ARG A 263 3.01 12.60 -20.66
C ARG A 263 3.19 13.82 -19.76
N TRP A 264 4.37 14.44 -19.77
CA TRP A 264 4.65 15.64 -18.98
C TRP A 264 3.80 16.85 -19.37
N LEU A 265 3.51 17.04 -20.67
CA LEU A 265 2.68 18.16 -21.14
C LEU A 265 1.27 18.14 -20.55
N VAL A 266 0.68 16.95 -20.40
CA VAL A 266 -0.66 16.77 -19.81
C VAL A 266 -0.66 16.63 -18.29
N ALA A 267 0.48 16.34 -17.66
CA ALA A 267 0.59 16.23 -16.21
C ALA A 267 0.45 17.60 -15.50
N PRO A 268 -0.17 17.64 -14.31
CA PRO A 268 -0.16 18.84 -13.48
C PRO A 268 1.24 19.11 -12.91
N ARG A 269 1.45 20.31 -12.33
CA ARG A 269 2.71 20.70 -11.66
C ARG A 269 3.96 20.54 -12.54
N ARG A 270 3.84 20.85 -13.84
CA ARG A 270 4.91 20.72 -14.84
C ARG A 270 6.27 21.27 -14.43
N ARG A 271 6.30 22.40 -13.71
CA ARG A 271 7.56 22.99 -13.21
C ARG A 271 8.29 22.06 -12.25
N THR A 272 7.56 21.47 -11.30
CA THR A 272 8.11 20.55 -10.28
C THR A 272 8.51 19.22 -10.91
N THR A 273 7.67 18.64 -11.78
CA THR A 273 7.93 17.31 -12.37
C THR A 273 8.94 17.33 -13.51
N ARG A 274 9.31 18.51 -14.04
CA ARG A 274 10.32 18.64 -15.10
C ARG A 274 11.67 18.07 -14.68
N ALA A 275 12.09 18.31 -13.44
CA ALA A 275 13.36 17.80 -12.92
C ALA A 275 13.39 16.27 -12.94
N LEU A 276 12.32 15.62 -12.46
CA LEU A 276 12.18 14.16 -12.46
C LEU A 276 12.21 13.57 -13.88
N VAL A 277 11.59 14.25 -14.86
CA VAL A 277 11.64 13.81 -16.27
C VAL A 277 13.07 13.87 -16.81
N VAL A 278 13.79 14.97 -16.56
CA VAL A 278 15.18 15.10 -17.02
C VAL A 278 16.08 14.06 -16.37
N GLU A 279 15.92 13.82 -15.06
CA GLU A 279 16.63 12.78 -14.32
C GLU A 279 16.37 11.38 -14.89
N ALA A 280 15.11 11.02 -15.13
CA ALA A 280 14.75 9.72 -15.70
C ALA A 280 15.23 9.50 -17.14
N LEU A 281 15.43 10.58 -17.90
CA LEU A 281 16.04 10.51 -19.24
C LEU A 281 17.57 10.38 -19.17
N ALA A 282 18.18 10.95 -18.13
CA ALA A 282 19.62 10.84 -17.87
C ALA A 282 20.00 9.50 -17.23
N ALA A 283 19.07 8.85 -16.52
CA ALA A 283 19.20 7.47 -16.07
C ALA A 283 19.35 6.54 -17.28
N ALA A 284 20.59 6.34 -17.72
CA ALA A 284 20.94 5.37 -18.74
C ALA A 284 20.46 3.98 -18.29
N ALA A 285 20.02 3.14 -19.24
CA ALA A 285 19.64 1.76 -18.96
C ALA A 285 20.75 1.10 -18.13
N PRO A 286 20.43 0.47 -16.99
CA PRO A 286 21.46 -0.03 -16.08
C PRO A 286 22.42 -0.93 -16.85
N VAL A 287 23.68 -0.49 -16.95
CA VAL A 287 24.77 -1.32 -17.46
C VAL A 287 24.77 -2.56 -16.58
N ARG A 288 24.52 -3.73 -17.19
CA ARG A 288 24.53 -5.03 -16.54
C ARG A 288 25.80 -5.12 -15.70
N ARG A 289 25.68 -5.03 -14.37
CA ARG A 289 26.83 -5.18 -13.47
C ARG A 289 27.38 -6.59 -13.69
N GLU A 290 28.55 -6.67 -14.33
CA GLU A 290 29.33 -7.89 -14.37
C GLU A 290 29.65 -8.29 -12.93
N SER A 291 29.25 -9.50 -12.57
CA SER A 291 29.47 -10.07 -11.25
C SER A 291 30.97 -10.05 -10.97
N PRO A 292 31.44 -9.49 -9.84
CA PRO A 292 32.86 -9.46 -9.51
C PRO A 292 33.42 -10.88 -9.53
N ALA A 293 34.49 -11.09 -10.30
CA ALA A 293 35.21 -12.35 -10.39
C ALA A 293 35.66 -12.78 -8.98
N GLU A 294 35.30 -14.02 -8.63
CA GLU A 294 35.54 -14.67 -7.35
C GLU A 294 37.06 -14.75 -7.08
N ALA A 295 37.51 -14.13 -5.98
CA ALA A 295 38.92 -14.12 -5.58
C ALA A 295 39.33 -15.50 -5.00
N PRO A 296 40.59 -15.94 -5.19
CA PRO A 296 41.04 -17.27 -4.79
C PRO A 296 41.07 -17.44 -3.26
N ALA A 297 40.58 -18.59 -2.80
CA ALA A 297 40.42 -18.96 -1.40
C ALA A 297 41.76 -19.02 -0.65
N ALA A 298 41.90 -18.18 0.38
CA ALA A 298 42.96 -18.30 1.38
C ALA A 298 42.66 -19.49 2.32
N ALA A 299 43.70 -20.09 2.90
CA ALA A 299 43.60 -21.26 3.79
C ALA A 299 42.54 -21.07 4.89
N ASP A 300 41.67 -22.08 5.05
CA ASP A 300 40.50 -22.01 5.92
C ASP A 300 40.90 -21.70 7.38
N PRO A 301 40.53 -20.51 7.91
CA PRO A 301 40.77 -20.19 9.30
C PRO A 301 39.94 -21.10 10.21
N ALA A 302 40.47 -21.39 11.40
CA ALA A 302 39.82 -22.31 12.35
C ALA A 302 38.34 -21.92 12.61
N PRO A 303 37.40 -22.89 12.65
CA PRO A 303 35.96 -22.60 12.63
C PRO A 303 35.47 -21.70 13.77
N LEU A 304 35.97 -21.91 15.00
CA LEU A 304 35.51 -21.17 16.18
C LEU A 304 35.90 -19.68 16.15
N PRO A 305 37.17 -19.28 15.88
CA PRO A 305 37.53 -17.89 15.64
C PRO A 305 36.69 -17.20 14.55
N CYS A 306 36.37 -17.92 13.47
CA CYS A 306 35.51 -17.42 12.39
C CYS A 306 34.08 -17.13 12.87
N ALA A 307 33.51 -18.04 13.66
CA ALA A 307 32.19 -17.86 14.26
C ALA A 307 32.13 -16.63 15.18
N VAL A 308 33.15 -16.45 16.02
CA VAL A 308 33.25 -15.28 16.90
C VAL A 308 33.41 -13.99 16.10
N ALA A 309 34.28 -13.97 15.09
CA ALA A 309 34.48 -12.79 14.23
C ALA A 309 33.20 -12.41 13.46
N ALA A 310 32.50 -13.40 12.91
CA ALA A 310 31.23 -13.18 12.21
C ALA A 310 30.12 -12.68 13.17
N HIS A 311 30.13 -13.15 14.42
CA HIS A 311 29.19 -12.66 15.45
C HIS A 311 29.48 -11.21 15.83
N LEU A 312 30.74 -10.85 16.08
CA LEU A 312 31.13 -9.47 16.40
C LEU A 312 30.84 -8.50 15.25
N ALA A 313 30.87 -8.98 14.00
CA ALA A 313 30.50 -8.17 12.84
C ALA A 313 29.01 -7.77 12.83
N ILE A 314 28.14 -8.52 13.51
CA ILE A 314 26.72 -8.16 13.67
C ILE A 314 26.58 -6.92 14.54
N ASP A 315 27.35 -6.81 15.62
CA ASP A 315 27.28 -5.65 16.52
C ASP A 315 27.91 -4.38 15.91
N ALA A 316 28.86 -4.57 14.98
CA ALA A 316 29.63 -3.48 14.40
C ALA A 316 28.96 -2.79 13.19
N ARG A 317 27.95 -3.41 12.57
CA ARG A 317 27.35 -2.95 11.30
C ARG A 317 25.84 -3.10 11.32
N PRO A 318 25.10 -2.33 10.49
CA PRO A 318 23.69 -2.63 10.24
C PRO A 318 23.56 -4.07 9.76
N ILE A 319 22.78 -4.87 10.50
CA ILE A 319 22.60 -6.28 10.16
C ILE A 319 21.84 -6.41 8.85
N THR A 320 22.37 -7.24 7.96
CA THR A 320 21.71 -7.67 6.73
C THR A 320 21.37 -9.16 6.80
N ALA A 321 20.50 -9.62 5.91
CA ALA A 321 20.22 -11.05 5.78
C ALA A 321 21.51 -11.87 5.51
N GLU A 322 22.45 -11.29 4.78
CA GLU A 322 23.73 -11.93 4.44
C GLU A 322 24.65 -12.03 5.65
N THR A 323 24.79 -10.97 6.46
CA THR A 323 25.62 -11.00 7.67
C THR A 323 25.04 -11.96 8.71
N LEU A 324 23.71 -11.98 8.87
CA LEU A 324 23.03 -12.95 9.73
C LEU A 324 23.30 -14.40 9.26
N ALA A 325 23.14 -14.64 7.96
CA ALA A 325 23.38 -15.96 7.37
C ALA A 325 24.83 -16.41 7.52
N SER A 326 25.79 -15.50 7.35
CA SER A 326 27.22 -15.76 7.56
C SER A 326 27.52 -16.17 9.00
N ALA A 327 27.03 -15.40 9.98
CA ALA A 327 27.23 -15.71 11.40
C ALA A 327 26.60 -17.05 11.79
N VAL A 328 25.38 -17.33 11.33
CA VAL A 328 24.70 -18.62 11.60
C VAL A 328 25.49 -19.78 11.01
N ARG A 329 25.93 -19.69 9.75
CA ARG A 329 26.76 -20.74 9.12
C ARG A 329 28.08 -20.94 9.86
N ALA A 330 28.75 -19.87 10.27
CA ALA A 330 30.01 -19.95 10.98
C ALA A 330 29.86 -20.63 12.35
N TRP A 331 28.80 -20.32 13.10
CA TRP A 331 28.49 -20.99 14.37
C TRP A 331 28.09 -22.46 14.20
N ASP A 332 27.24 -22.77 13.21
CA ASP A 332 26.87 -24.16 12.92
C ASP A 332 28.11 -24.99 12.54
N ALA A 333 29.03 -24.42 11.75
CA ALA A 333 30.30 -25.06 11.41
C ALA A 333 31.20 -25.23 12.64
N ALA A 334 31.36 -24.20 13.47
CA ALA A 334 32.20 -24.25 14.67
C ALA A 334 31.72 -25.27 15.70
N LEU A 335 30.42 -25.37 15.94
CA LEU A 335 29.86 -26.31 16.92
C LEU A 335 29.72 -27.74 16.39
N GLY A 336 29.69 -27.89 15.06
CA GLY A 336 29.73 -29.17 14.36
C GLY A 336 31.14 -29.75 14.19
N ASP A 337 32.17 -28.92 14.36
CA ASP A 337 33.57 -29.27 14.08
C ASP A 337 34.23 -30.09 15.21
N ASP A 338 34.92 -31.17 14.83
CA ASP A 338 35.58 -32.08 15.76
C ASP A 338 36.79 -31.44 16.45
N THR A 339 37.49 -30.51 15.80
CA THR A 339 38.63 -29.83 16.42
C THR A 339 38.17 -28.94 17.58
N THR A 340 37.03 -28.28 17.42
CA THR A 340 36.37 -27.50 18.47
C THR A 340 35.92 -28.39 19.63
N ARG A 341 35.37 -29.58 19.34
CA ARG A 341 34.99 -30.56 20.37
C ARG A 341 36.18 -31.09 21.15
N LEU A 342 37.28 -31.43 20.47
CA LEU A 342 38.52 -31.89 21.12
C LEU A 342 39.11 -30.80 22.02
N TRP A 343 39.10 -29.55 21.58
CA TRP A 343 39.55 -28.42 22.40
C TRP A 343 38.70 -28.27 23.67
N LEU A 344 37.37 -28.34 23.54
CA LEU A 344 36.46 -28.29 24.69
C LEU A 344 36.66 -29.48 25.64
N ALA A 345 36.88 -30.69 25.12
CA ALA A 345 37.13 -31.88 25.93
C ALA A 345 38.43 -31.77 26.73
N ARG A 346 39.50 -31.30 26.09
CA ARG A 346 40.76 -31.00 26.79
C ARG A 346 40.54 -29.98 27.89
N ARG A 347 39.80 -28.90 27.60
CA ARG A 347 39.53 -27.85 28.59
C ARG A 347 38.67 -28.36 29.75
N ALA A 348 37.70 -29.23 29.48
CA ALA A 348 36.87 -29.86 30.51
C ALA A 348 37.70 -30.73 31.46
N LEU A 349 38.65 -31.52 30.93
CA LEU A 349 39.57 -32.33 31.74
C LEU A 349 40.50 -31.44 32.60
N GLU A 350 41.03 -30.36 32.03
CA GLU A 350 41.85 -29.39 32.78
C GLU A 350 41.11 -28.72 33.94
N LEU A 351 39.77 -28.65 33.86
CA LEU A 351 38.90 -28.04 34.87
C LEU A 351 38.23 -29.08 35.79
N ASP A 352 38.61 -30.36 35.70
CA ASP A 352 37.99 -31.49 36.42
C ASP A 352 36.45 -31.52 36.28
N ALA A 353 35.97 -31.18 35.08
CA ALA A 353 34.54 -31.08 34.79
C ALA A 353 33.90 -32.47 34.64
N PRO A 354 32.61 -32.63 35.01
CA PRO A 354 31.95 -33.93 34.95
C PRO A 354 31.77 -34.45 33.52
N LEU A 355 31.59 -35.77 33.39
CA LEU A 355 31.22 -36.40 32.12
C LEU A 355 29.98 -35.73 31.51
N GLY A 356 30.05 -35.45 30.20
CA GLY A 356 29.00 -34.72 29.47
C GLY A 356 29.10 -33.18 29.55
N ALA A 357 30.13 -32.62 30.20
CA ALA A 357 30.34 -31.18 30.27
C ALA A 357 30.53 -30.54 28.88
N VAL A 358 31.15 -31.25 27.93
CA VAL A 358 31.39 -30.75 26.56
C VAL A 358 30.08 -30.57 25.81
N GLU A 359 29.22 -31.58 25.80
CA GLU A 359 27.92 -31.56 25.11
C GLU A 359 26.98 -30.54 25.74
N ARG A 360 27.05 -30.38 27.07
CA ARG A 360 26.31 -29.34 27.78
C ARG A 360 26.81 -27.95 27.39
N ALA A 361 28.12 -27.72 27.39
CA ALA A 361 28.72 -26.45 26.98
C ALA A 361 28.36 -26.08 25.53
N ILE A 362 28.44 -27.03 24.59
CA ILE A 362 28.03 -26.83 23.19
C ILE A 362 26.55 -26.44 23.11
N ARG A 363 25.68 -27.13 23.84
CA ARG A 363 24.23 -26.83 23.87
C ARG A 363 23.95 -25.45 24.47
N ASP A 364 24.63 -25.10 25.55
CA ASP A 364 24.45 -23.83 26.24
C ASP A 364 24.94 -22.66 25.38
N VAL A 365 26.11 -22.80 24.73
CA VAL A 365 26.63 -21.82 23.76
C VAL A 365 25.69 -21.71 22.56
N ALA A 366 25.27 -22.82 21.97
CA ALA A 366 24.32 -22.82 20.86
C ALA A 366 23.03 -22.08 21.25
N SER A 367 22.48 -22.36 22.43
CA SER A 367 21.30 -21.70 22.96
C SER A 367 21.51 -20.19 23.14
N ALA A 368 22.59 -19.77 23.81
CA ALA A 368 22.86 -18.36 24.07
C ALA A 368 23.09 -17.55 22.77
N VAL A 369 23.88 -18.11 21.84
CA VAL A 369 24.11 -17.52 20.51
C VAL A 369 22.79 -17.41 19.75
N THR A 370 21.99 -18.49 19.75
CA THR A 370 20.70 -18.49 19.08
C THR A 370 19.75 -17.43 19.67
N ASP A 371 19.77 -17.20 20.99
CA ASP A 371 18.91 -16.21 21.66
C ASP A 371 19.32 -14.79 21.28
N HIS A 372 20.62 -14.54 21.25
CA HIS A 372 21.14 -13.26 20.80
C HIS A 372 20.81 -13.01 19.33
N LEU A 373 21.11 -13.96 18.43
CA LEU A 373 20.81 -13.84 17.00
C LEU A 373 19.31 -13.69 16.73
N ALA A 374 18.44 -14.36 17.50
CA ALA A 374 16.99 -14.20 17.39
C ALA A 374 16.55 -12.77 17.73
N ARG A 375 17.07 -12.20 18.83
CA ARG A 375 16.76 -10.81 19.21
C ARG A 375 17.22 -9.81 18.15
N VAL A 376 18.43 -9.98 17.62
CA VAL A 376 18.95 -9.06 16.60
C VAL A 376 18.18 -9.21 15.28
N ALA A 377 17.90 -10.45 14.86
CA ALA A 377 17.12 -10.70 13.66
C ALA A 377 15.69 -10.14 13.77
N ASP A 378 15.03 -10.29 14.93
CA ASP A 378 13.68 -9.76 15.15
C ASP A 378 13.66 -8.23 15.15
N ALA A 379 14.63 -7.59 15.81
CA ALA A 379 14.79 -6.13 15.79
C ALA A 379 15.00 -5.57 14.37
N ALA A 380 15.65 -6.35 13.50
CA ALA A 380 15.86 -6.02 12.09
C ALA A 380 14.79 -6.58 11.13
N GLN A 381 13.74 -7.22 11.67
CA GLN A 381 12.67 -7.88 10.90
C GLN A 381 13.16 -8.90 9.86
N LEU A 382 14.26 -9.61 10.17
CA LEU A 382 14.88 -10.59 9.28
C LEU A 382 14.33 -12.00 9.53
N GLY A 383 14.08 -12.74 8.45
CA GLY A 383 13.77 -14.17 8.50
C GLY A 383 14.98 -15.02 8.93
N ALA A 384 14.71 -16.30 9.23
CA ALA A 384 15.79 -17.25 9.44
C ALA A 384 16.54 -17.50 8.12
N PRO A 385 17.88 -17.61 8.12
CA PRO A 385 18.64 -17.87 6.91
C PRO A 385 18.21 -19.20 6.24
N PRO A 386 17.99 -19.23 4.91
CA PRO A 386 17.62 -20.45 4.22
C PRO A 386 18.75 -21.49 4.31
N GLY A 387 18.38 -22.76 4.50
CA GLY A 387 19.34 -23.87 4.54
C GLY A 387 20.12 -24.04 5.86
N ALA A 388 19.95 -23.15 6.84
CA ALA A 388 20.61 -23.25 8.14
C ALA A 388 19.97 -24.37 8.99
N ARG A 389 20.52 -25.59 8.91
CA ARG A 389 20.01 -26.80 9.58
C ARG A 389 20.79 -27.23 10.82
N GLY A 390 21.89 -26.56 11.16
CA GLY A 390 22.68 -26.89 12.33
C GLY A 390 22.00 -26.52 13.65
N ALA A 391 22.73 -26.69 14.76
CA ALA A 391 22.18 -26.46 16.09
C ALA A 391 21.71 -25.00 16.29
N VAL A 392 22.47 -24.03 15.77
CA VAL A 392 22.15 -22.60 15.85
C VAL A 392 21.15 -22.23 14.77
N GLY A 393 21.34 -22.67 13.53
CA GLY A 393 20.40 -22.39 12.43
C GLY A 393 18.98 -22.89 12.69
N GLY A 394 18.86 -24.17 13.07
CA GLY A 394 17.58 -24.78 13.40
C GLY A 394 16.97 -24.23 14.68
N GLY A 395 17.80 -23.88 15.67
CA GLY A 395 17.36 -23.19 16.89
C GLY A 395 16.77 -21.81 16.59
N LEU A 396 17.46 -21.03 15.76
CA LEU A 396 17.08 -19.66 15.38
C LEU A 396 15.76 -19.66 14.62
N ALA A 397 15.62 -20.53 13.62
CA ALA A 397 14.40 -20.69 12.86
C ALA A 397 13.19 -21.02 13.76
N ARG A 398 13.38 -21.93 14.72
CA ARG A 398 12.32 -22.25 15.69
C ARG A 398 11.98 -21.05 16.58
N ARG A 399 12.96 -20.34 17.13
CA ARG A 399 12.70 -19.20 18.03
C ARG A 399 11.99 -18.04 17.33
N LEU A 400 12.47 -17.65 16.15
CA LEU A 400 11.82 -16.60 15.36
C LEU A 400 10.39 -16.99 14.97
N ARG A 401 10.15 -18.26 14.63
CA ARG A 401 8.81 -18.76 14.31
C ARG A 401 7.87 -18.69 15.51
N HIS A 402 8.27 -19.21 16.68
CA HIS A 402 7.42 -19.19 17.87
C HIS A 402 7.15 -17.75 18.33
N GLY A 403 8.19 -16.92 18.43
CA GLY A 403 8.01 -15.52 18.86
C GLY A 403 7.07 -14.73 17.95
N ARG A 404 7.11 -14.96 16.64
CA ARG A 404 6.17 -14.35 15.68
C ARG A 404 4.74 -14.88 15.83
N LEU A 405 4.57 -16.18 16.02
CA LEU A 405 3.25 -16.77 16.27
C LEU A 405 2.65 -16.21 17.55
N ASP A 406 3.40 -16.18 18.64
CA ASP A 406 2.96 -15.64 19.93
C ASP A 406 2.57 -14.16 19.81
N ALA A 407 3.37 -13.36 19.09
CA ALA A 407 3.08 -11.95 18.85
C ALA A 407 1.80 -11.74 18.02
N LEU A 408 1.60 -12.54 16.97
CA LEU A 408 0.38 -12.52 16.18
C LEU A 408 -0.83 -12.97 17.00
N GLU A 409 -0.71 -14.06 17.75
CA GLU A 409 -1.79 -14.57 18.60
C GLU A 409 -2.24 -13.54 19.63
N ALA A 410 -1.29 -12.86 20.25
CA ALA A 410 -1.54 -11.75 21.16
C ALA A 410 -2.22 -10.57 20.43
N ALA A 411 -1.76 -10.20 19.24
CA ALA A 411 -2.37 -9.11 18.46
C ALA A 411 -3.82 -9.41 18.05
N PHE A 412 -4.09 -10.61 17.52
CA PHE A 412 -5.45 -11.04 17.19
C PHE A 412 -6.35 -11.13 18.42
N SER A 413 -5.82 -11.56 19.58
CA SER A 413 -6.59 -11.64 20.81
C SER A 413 -6.96 -10.26 21.32
N ARG A 414 -6.01 -9.31 21.40
CA ARG A 414 -6.29 -7.91 21.77
C ARG A 414 -7.31 -7.27 20.83
N TRP A 415 -7.16 -7.47 19.52
CA TRP A 415 -8.12 -6.95 18.56
C TRP A 415 -9.51 -7.56 18.75
N ALA A 416 -9.59 -8.88 18.94
CA ALA A 416 -10.86 -9.56 19.17
C ALA A 416 -11.54 -9.16 20.49
N GLU A 417 -10.79 -8.84 21.54
CA GLU A 417 -11.31 -8.37 22.83
C GLU A 417 -12.09 -7.06 22.72
N ARG A 418 -11.74 -6.18 21.75
CA ARG A 418 -12.44 -4.91 21.50
C ARG A 418 -13.92 -5.08 21.19
N ARG A 419 -14.35 -6.25 20.69
CA ARG A 419 -15.77 -6.54 20.45
C ARG A 419 -16.57 -6.79 21.74
N HIS A 420 -15.87 -7.17 22.82
CA HIS A 420 -16.43 -7.44 24.14
C HIS A 420 -16.32 -6.24 25.06
N ASP A 421 -15.41 -5.30 24.75
CA ASP A 421 -15.40 -3.99 25.37
C ASP A 421 -16.72 -3.27 25.04
N ASN A 422 -17.46 -2.85 26.07
CA ASN A 422 -18.67 -2.05 25.90
C ASN A 422 -18.37 -0.63 25.39
N THR A 423 -17.10 -0.26 25.33
CA THR A 423 -16.65 1.03 24.83
C THR A 423 -16.76 1.09 23.30
N ARG A 424 -17.70 1.90 22.79
CA ARG A 424 -17.86 2.09 21.34
C ARG A 424 -16.71 2.92 20.78
N HIS A 425 -15.73 2.27 20.17
CA HIS A 425 -14.64 2.98 19.49
C HIS A 425 -15.10 3.64 18.17
N PRO A 426 -14.48 4.75 17.74
CA PRO A 426 -14.66 5.30 16.40
C PRO A 426 -14.30 4.28 15.31
N SER A 427 -15.07 4.24 14.22
CA SER A 427 -14.91 3.24 13.16
C SER A 427 -13.56 3.36 12.44
N ILE A 428 -13.01 4.58 12.36
CA ILE A 428 -11.66 4.81 11.83
C ILE A 428 -10.57 4.21 12.72
N ASP A 429 -10.79 4.13 14.03
CA ASP A 429 -9.82 3.51 14.94
C ASP A 429 -9.85 1.98 14.81
N GLU A 430 -11.04 1.40 14.61
CA GLU A 430 -11.16 -0.03 14.26
C GLU A 430 -10.46 -0.35 12.94
N TRP A 431 -10.57 0.53 11.94
CA TRP A 431 -9.86 0.38 10.69
C TRP A 431 -8.34 0.41 10.89
N ARG A 432 -7.83 1.38 11.66
CA ARG A 432 -6.40 1.50 11.95
C ARG A 432 -5.85 0.27 12.67
N GLU A 433 -6.58 -0.24 13.65
CA GLU A 433 -6.19 -1.46 14.36
C GLU A 433 -6.16 -2.67 13.43
N PHE A 434 -7.17 -2.81 12.57
CA PHE A 434 -7.19 -3.87 11.55
C PHE A 434 -6.00 -3.75 10.58
N ILE A 435 -5.67 -2.55 10.11
CA ILE A 435 -4.54 -2.35 9.20
C ILE A 435 -3.21 -2.62 9.88
N ALA A 436 -3.01 -2.19 11.13
CA ALA A 436 -1.82 -2.53 11.90
C ALA A 436 -1.65 -4.05 12.06
N LEU A 437 -2.74 -4.76 12.37
CA LEU A 437 -2.78 -6.22 12.48
C LEU A 437 -2.48 -6.89 11.13
N TRP A 438 -3.09 -6.42 10.04
CA TRP A 438 -2.86 -6.91 8.69
C TRP A 438 -1.41 -6.73 8.25
N THR A 439 -0.82 -5.55 8.49
CA THR A 439 0.59 -5.25 8.23
C THR A 439 1.51 -6.17 9.04
N ALA A 440 1.23 -6.37 10.33
CA ALA A 440 2.00 -7.26 11.20
C ALA A 440 1.93 -8.73 10.73
N TYR A 441 0.74 -9.20 10.36
CA TYR A 441 0.54 -10.54 9.79
C TYR A 441 1.31 -10.71 8.48
N GLY A 442 1.22 -9.75 7.55
CA GLY A 442 1.94 -9.77 6.29
C GLY A 442 3.46 -9.81 6.48
N ALA A 443 4.00 -9.00 7.39
CA ALA A 443 5.43 -9.00 7.72
C ALA A 443 5.89 -10.34 8.32
N ALA A 444 5.12 -10.90 9.24
CA ALA A 444 5.41 -12.19 9.84
C ALA A 444 5.40 -13.32 8.78
N VAL A 445 4.37 -13.35 7.92
CA VAL A 445 4.25 -14.33 6.83
C VAL A 445 5.38 -14.19 5.81
N ALA A 446 5.75 -12.97 5.42
CA ALA A 446 6.88 -12.74 4.51
C ALA A 446 8.19 -13.29 5.10
N ALA A 447 8.40 -13.14 6.41
CA ALA A 447 9.62 -13.58 7.09
C ALA A 447 9.61 -15.07 7.50
N GLY A 448 8.43 -15.69 7.67
CA GLY A 448 8.27 -17.10 8.07
C GLY A 448 7.84 -18.06 6.96
N GLY A 449 7.47 -17.53 5.79
CA GLY A 449 7.03 -18.31 4.63
C GLY A 449 5.69 -19.02 4.82
N LEU A 450 5.42 -19.98 3.94
CA LEU A 450 4.14 -20.70 3.87
C LEU A 450 3.84 -21.54 5.13
N GLU A 451 4.86 -22.09 5.79
CA GLU A 451 4.68 -22.87 7.02
C GLU A 451 4.11 -22.00 8.15
N LEU A 452 4.71 -20.83 8.40
CA LEU A 452 4.19 -19.89 9.38
C LEU A 452 2.78 -19.43 9.00
N ARG A 453 2.53 -19.12 7.72
CA ARG A 453 1.21 -18.72 7.22
C ARG A 453 0.13 -19.75 7.57
N ARG A 454 0.40 -21.03 7.32
CA ARG A 454 -0.51 -22.14 7.66
C ARG A 454 -0.75 -22.28 9.16
N LEU A 455 0.27 -22.03 9.99
CA LEU A 455 0.14 -22.10 11.45
C LEU A 455 -0.66 -20.91 12.02
N ALA A 456 -0.45 -19.70 11.49
CA ALA A 456 -1.12 -18.49 11.97
C ALA A 456 -2.58 -18.39 11.48
N PHE A 457 -2.88 -18.93 10.29
CA PHE A 457 -4.18 -18.75 9.65
C PHE A 457 -5.39 -19.22 10.47
N PRO A 458 -5.41 -20.40 11.12
CA PRO A 458 -6.56 -20.85 11.91
C PRO A 458 -6.97 -19.84 12.99
N HIS A 459 -6.00 -19.22 13.67
CA HIS A 459 -6.26 -18.20 14.68
C HIS A 459 -6.76 -16.89 14.04
N ALA A 460 -6.10 -16.44 12.97
CA ALA A 460 -6.51 -15.26 12.22
C ALA A 460 -7.95 -15.39 11.68
N PHE A 461 -8.28 -16.55 11.10
CA PHE A 461 -9.60 -16.87 10.56
C PHE A 461 -10.67 -16.90 11.64
N SER A 462 -10.42 -17.58 12.76
CA SER A 462 -11.36 -17.67 13.88
C SER A 462 -11.64 -16.29 14.50
N LYS A 463 -10.60 -15.51 14.81
CA LYS A 463 -10.76 -14.19 15.43
C LYS A 463 -11.35 -13.17 14.44
N GLY A 464 -10.85 -13.16 13.20
CA GLY A 464 -11.28 -12.25 12.15
C GLY A 464 -12.70 -12.49 11.66
N SER A 465 -13.13 -13.73 11.47
CA SER A 465 -14.51 -14.03 11.04
C SER A 465 -15.53 -13.57 12.08
N ASN A 466 -15.23 -13.79 13.36
CA ASN A 466 -16.08 -13.31 14.44
C ASN A 466 -16.11 -11.77 14.53
N MET A 467 -14.97 -11.10 14.33
CA MET A 467 -14.91 -9.65 14.30
C MET A 467 -15.70 -9.07 13.12
N ALA A 468 -15.54 -9.63 11.93
CA ALA A 468 -16.31 -9.25 10.75
C ALA A 468 -17.82 -9.40 11.01
N ALA A 469 -18.25 -10.55 11.53
CA ALA A 469 -19.66 -10.79 11.88
C ALA A 469 -20.20 -9.79 12.92
N TRP A 470 -19.40 -9.40 13.92
CA TRP A 470 -19.79 -8.38 14.89
C TRP A 470 -19.89 -6.98 14.26
N LEU A 471 -18.91 -6.59 13.44
CA LEU A 471 -18.92 -5.33 12.70
C LEU A 471 -20.15 -5.22 11.81
N TRP A 472 -20.50 -6.31 11.12
CA TRP A 472 -21.69 -6.40 10.28
C TRP A 472 -22.99 -6.30 11.08
N ASN A 473 -23.17 -7.18 12.07
CA ASN A 473 -24.46 -7.37 12.73
C ASN A 473 -24.75 -6.38 13.85
N LYS A 474 -23.71 -5.88 14.54
CA LYS A 474 -23.86 -5.01 15.73
C LYS A 474 -23.48 -3.58 15.47
N ARG A 475 -22.51 -3.34 14.58
CA ARG A 475 -21.99 -1.99 14.32
C ARG A 475 -22.43 -1.38 12.99
N GLU A 476 -23.01 -2.18 12.10
CA GLU A 476 -23.39 -1.77 10.73
C GLU A 476 -22.20 -1.23 9.92
N GLU A 477 -20.98 -1.65 10.25
CA GLU A 477 -19.74 -1.26 9.56
C GLU A 477 -19.46 -2.23 8.41
N TYR A 478 -20.36 -2.26 7.44
CA TYR A 478 -20.39 -3.29 6.40
C TYR A 478 -19.14 -3.30 5.50
N ALA A 479 -18.63 -2.11 5.13
CA ALA A 479 -17.41 -2.00 4.33
C ALA A 479 -16.18 -2.58 5.05
N LEU A 480 -16.08 -2.35 6.36
CA LEU A 480 -15.03 -2.88 7.22
C LEU A 480 -15.12 -4.40 7.36
N SER A 481 -16.32 -4.91 7.66
CA SER A 481 -16.59 -6.35 7.72
C SER A 481 -16.24 -7.05 6.41
N HIS A 482 -16.63 -6.46 5.28
CA HIS A 482 -16.35 -7.00 3.96
C HIS A 482 -14.84 -7.01 3.67
N ALA A 483 -14.12 -5.93 3.98
CA ALA A 483 -12.66 -5.88 3.81
C ALA A 483 -11.94 -7.00 4.60
N ILE A 484 -12.35 -7.24 5.85
CA ILE A 484 -11.82 -8.34 6.68
C ILE A 484 -12.15 -9.70 6.05
N SER A 485 -13.40 -9.90 5.63
CA SER A 485 -13.83 -11.17 5.02
C SER A 485 -13.11 -11.46 3.71
N ARG A 486 -12.86 -10.42 2.89
CA ARG A 486 -12.12 -10.54 1.64
C ARG A 486 -10.67 -10.92 1.89
N TRP A 487 -10.01 -10.24 2.83
CA TRP A 487 -8.65 -10.59 3.22
C TRP A 487 -8.56 -12.04 3.74
N LEU A 488 -9.49 -12.47 4.61
CA LEU A 488 -9.53 -13.84 5.11
C LEU A 488 -9.76 -14.87 4.00
N LEU A 489 -10.57 -14.56 2.99
CA LEU A 489 -10.76 -15.41 1.82
C LEU A 489 -9.46 -15.53 1.00
N ASP A 490 -8.77 -14.42 0.74
CA ASP A 490 -7.49 -14.43 0.02
C ASP A 490 -6.42 -15.23 0.79
N GLU A 491 -6.42 -15.16 2.13
CA GLU A 491 -5.58 -16.01 2.98
C GLU A 491 -5.97 -17.49 2.94
N ALA A 492 -7.27 -17.81 3.01
CA ALA A 492 -7.78 -19.18 2.94
C ALA A 492 -7.37 -19.86 1.63
N LEU A 493 -7.48 -19.13 0.51
CA LEU A 493 -7.04 -19.55 -0.81
C LEU A 493 -5.53 -19.83 -0.84
N ALA A 494 -4.73 -18.97 -0.21
CA ALA A 494 -3.29 -19.13 -0.20
C ALA A 494 -2.79 -20.31 0.66
N VAL A 495 -3.48 -20.63 1.76
CA VAL A 495 -3.12 -21.79 2.60
C VAL A 495 -3.76 -23.09 2.11
N GLY A 496 -4.85 -23.01 1.32
CA GLY A 496 -5.58 -24.15 0.79
C GLY A 496 -6.65 -24.72 1.73
N ASP A 497 -7.25 -23.90 2.58
CA ASP A 497 -8.28 -24.33 3.55
C ASP A 497 -9.68 -24.30 2.91
N THR A 498 -10.21 -25.47 2.55
CA THR A 498 -11.46 -25.60 1.78
C THR A 498 -12.70 -25.08 2.52
N GLU A 499 -12.78 -25.30 3.83
CA GLU A 499 -13.94 -24.87 4.62
C GLU A 499 -13.95 -23.34 4.77
N ALA A 500 -12.79 -22.77 5.07
CA ALA A 500 -12.62 -21.33 5.15
C ALA A 500 -12.86 -20.63 3.80
N ILE A 501 -12.46 -21.25 2.68
CA ILE A 501 -12.75 -20.77 1.33
C ILE A 501 -14.26 -20.71 1.07
N GLU A 502 -15.01 -21.79 1.38
CA GLU A 502 -16.47 -21.82 1.17
C GLU A 502 -17.16 -20.73 1.99
N LEU A 503 -16.84 -20.61 3.29
CA LEU A 503 -17.41 -19.57 4.13
C LEU A 503 -17.02 -18.16 3.64
N GLY A 504 -15.76 -17.97 3.25
CA GLY A 504 -15.25 -16.71 2.73
C GLY A 504 -15.99 -16.26 1.48
N HIS A 505 -16.27 -17.17 0.55
CA HIS A 505 -17.08 -16.88 -0.64
C HIS A 505 -18.49 -16.41 -0.27
N ARG A 506 -19.20 -17.15 0.61
CA ARG A 506 -20.55 -16.74 1.06
C ARG A 506 -20.56 -15.36 1.70
N ASN A 507 -19.57 -15.06 2.55
CA ASN A 507 -19.47 -13.76 3.21
C ASN A 507 -19.16 -12.64 2.22
N CYS A 508 -18.29 -12.90 1.23
CA CYS A 508 -17.96 -11.93 0.20
C CYS A 508 -19.08 -11.74 -0.82
N GLU A 509 -20.02 -12.67 -1.00
CA GLU A 509 -21.17 -12.51 -1.91
C GLU A 509 -22.28 -11.60 -1.34
N LEU A 510 -22.21 -11.26 -0.04
CA LEU A 510 -23.19 -10.40 0.59
C LEU A 510 -23.18 -9.00 -0.03
N ALA A 511 -24.34 -8.52 -0.45
CA ALA A 511 -24.49 -7.16 -0.95
C ALA A 511 -24.16 -6.16 0.18
N VAL A 512 -23.16 -5.31 -0.05
CA VAL A 512 -22.68 -4.36 0.93
C VAL A 512 -23.45 -3.05 0.80
N PRO A 513 -24.18 -2.60 1.83
CA PRO A 513 -24.77 -1.27 1.85
C PRO A 513 -23.65 -0.22 1.92
N THR A 514 -23.55 0.62 0.89
CA THR A 514 -22.62 1.76 0.82
C THR A 514 -23.40 3.05 0.55
N ARG A 515 -22.73 4.20 0.58
CA ARG A 515 -23.36 5.48 0.21
C ARG A 515 -23.70 5.57 -1.27
N LEU A 516 -23.03 4.75 -2.08
CA LEU A 516 -23.28 4.61 -3.51
C LEU A 516 -24.48 3.67 -3.80
N GLY A 517 -25.11 3.13 -2.76
CA GLY A 517 -26.17 2.13 -2.85
C GLY A 517 -25.68 0.75 -2.41
N ARG A 518 -26.47 -0.29 -2.68
CA ARG A 518 -26.05 -1.67 -2.44
C ARG A 518 -25.11 -2.10 -3.54
N ILE A 519 -23.86 -2.38 -3.18
CA ILE A 519 -22.85 -2.92 -4.09
C ILE A 519 -22.86 -4.43 -3.93
N GLN A 520 -23.13 -5.15 -5.02
CA GLN A 520 -22.86 -6.57 -5.09
C GLN A 520 -21.42 -6.71 -5.61
N PRO A 521 -20.47 -7.17 -4.76
CA PRO A 521 -19.04 -7.12 -5.04
C PRO A 521 -18.59 -8.05 -6.18
#